data_AF-A0A9D1G9M8-F1
#
_entry.id   AF-A0A9D1G9M8-F1
#
_cell.length_a   1.000
_cell.length_b   1.000
_cell.length_c   1.000
_cell.angle_alpha   90.00
_cell.angle_beta   90.00
_cell.angle_gamma   90.00
#
_symmetry.space_group_name_H-M   'P 1'
#
loop_
_entity.id
_entity.type
_entity.pdbx_description
1 polymer ?
#
loop_
_entity_poly.entity_id
_entity_poly.type
_entity_poly.pdbx_seq_one_letter_code
_entity_poly.pdbx_strand_id
1 'polypeptide(L)'
;MKIALIGSGSGGHIYPCIAFYQYATSFQHQCSVFLFKEIDEKIYQQQNIHGIVVPTTLSSYKKYQFLKKQFAEQQFDCLITFGGKVSFIATLAAKKLKIPVYLCEQNVVFGKANQCSLIFAKKV
;
A
#
# COMPACT_ATOMS: atom_id res chain seq x y z
N MET A 1 9.68 -13.15 -1.46
CA MET A 1 9.78 -11.78 -0.88
C MET A 1 8.54 -11.50 -0.05
N LYS A 2 8.67 -10.66 0.98
CA LYS A 2 7.58 -10.04 1.73
C LYS A 2 7.28 -8.66 1.17
N ILE A 3 6.07 -8.46 0.68
CA ILE A 3 5.67 -7.26 -0.05
C ILE A 3 4.52 -6.59 0.70
N ALA A 4 4.69 -5.32 1.06
CA ALA A 4 3.59 -4.49 1.56
C ALA A 4 2.84 -3.87 0.36
N LEU A 5 1.53 -4.02 0.33
CA LEU A 5 0.67 -3.51 -0.74
C LEU A 5 -0.32 -2.48 -0.23
N ILE A 6 -0.48 -1.39 -0.97
CA ILE A 6 -1.47 -0.35 -0.68
C ILE A 6 -2.24 0.02 -1.94
N GLY A 7 -3.50 -0.40 -1.98
CA GLY A 7 -4.49 0.08 -2.94
C GLY A 7 -5.78 0.35 -2.18
N SER A 8 -6.10 1.61 -1.95
CA SER A 8 -7.21 2.02 -1.08
C SER A 8 -7.94 3.23 -1.64
N GLY A 9 -9.25 3.28 -1.37
CA GLY A 9 -10.04 4.48 -1.49
C GLY A 9 -10.93 4.59 -2.73
N SER A 10 -10.52 4.02 -3.86
CA SER A 10 -11.30 3.93 -5.09
C SER A 10 -10.98 2.64 -5.85
N GLY A 11 -11.91 2.18 -6.70
CA GLY A 11 -11.71 0.98 -7.54
C GLY A 11 -10.46 1.05 -8.41
N GLY A 12 -10.11 2.24 -8.92
CA GLY A 12 -8.90 2.47 -9.71
C GLY A 12 -7.60 2.17 -8.97
N HIS A 13 -7.58 2.19 -7.63
CA HIS A 13 -6.41 1.81 -6.83
C HIS A 13 -6.54 0.38 -6.27
N ILE A 14 -7.77 -0.03 -5.92
CA ILE A 14 -8.05 -1.32 -5.28
C ILE A 14 -7.89 -2.49 -6.27
N TYR A 15 -8.52 -2.43 -7.44
CA TYR A 15 -8.50 -3.56 -8.38
C TYR A 15 -7.10 -3.85 -8.95
N PRO A 16 -6.27 -2.86 -9.32
CA PRO A 16 -4.89 -3.14 -9.71
C PRO A 16 -4.05 -3.73 -8.58
N CYS A 17 -4.29 -3.32 -7.33
CA CYS A 17 -3.64 -3.88 -6.15
C CYS A 17 -4.03 -5.34 -5.94
N ILE A 18 -5.31 -5.69 -6.11
CA ILE A 18 -5.80 -7.08 -6.08
C ILE A 18 -5.17 -7.91 -7.20
N ALA A 19 -5.16 -7.40 -8.43
CA ALA A 19 -4.56 -8.09 -9.57
C ALA A 19 -3.06 -8.37 -9.33
N PHE A 20 -2.33 -7.39 -8.79
CA PHE A 20 -0.93 -7.59 -8.42
C PHE A 20 -0.77 -8.57 -7.26
N TYR A 21 -1.62 -8.52 -6.24
CA TYR A 21 -1.62 -9.48 -5.13
C TYR A 21 -1.75 -10.92 -5.64
N GLN A 22 -2.73 -11.17 -6.52
CA GLN A 22 -2.96 -12.49 -7.11
C GLN A 22 -1.77 -12.95 -7.96
N TYR A 23 -1.23 -12.05 -8.78
CA TYR A 23 -0.02 -12.30 -9.55
C TYR A 23 1.15 -12.66 -8.64
N ALA A 24 1.52 -11.80 -7.69
CA ALA A 24 2.68 -12.00 -6.84
C ALA A 24 2.56 -13.26 -5.96
N THR A 25 1.37 -13.57 -5.44
CA THR A 25 1.15 -14.79 -4.65
C THR A 25 1.23 -16.06 -5.51
N SER A 26 0.85 -16.02 -6.79
CA SER A 26 1.06 -17.15 -7.72
C SER A 26 2.54 -17.51 -7.92
N PHE A 27 3.44 -16.53 -7.74
CA PHE A 27 4.89 -16.71 -7.72
C PHE A 27 5.45 -16.91 -6.29
N GLN A 28 4.61 -17.34 -5.34
CA GLN A 28 4.99 -17.65 -3.95
C GLN A 28 5.55 -16.45 -3.15
N HIS A 29 5.28 -15.21 -3.56
CA HIS A 29 5.59 -14.04 -2.74
C HIS A 29 4.56 -13.87 -1.61
N GLN A 30 5.03 -13.47 -0.43
CA GLN A 30 4.19 -13.15 0.72
C GLN A 30 3.72 -11.71 0.61
N CYS A 31 2.41 -11.48 0.44
CA CYS A 31 1.86 -10.14 0.28
C CYS A 31 0.96 -9.77 1.46
N SER A 32 1.19 -8.59 2.05
CA SER A 32 0.32 -8.01 3.08
C SER A 32 -0.34 -6.74 2.55
N VAL A 33 -1.66 -6.77 2.43
CA VAL A 33 -2.46 -5.59 2.02
C VAL A 33 -2.81 -4.76 3.24
N PHE A 34 -2.63 -3.43 3.18
CA PHE A 34 -3.07 -2.51 4.23
C PHE A 34 -4.37 -1.81 3.83
N LEU A 35 -5.39 -1.93 4.68
CA LEU A 35 -6.76 -1.49 4.42
C LEU A 35 -7.07 -0.23 5.23
N PHE A 36 -7.52 0.85 4.58
CA PHE A 36 -7.69 2.15 5.26
C PHE A 36 -9.13 2.62 5.33
N LYS A 37 -10.06 1.92 4.69
CA LYS A 37 -11.51 2.18 4.74
C LYS A 37 -12.27 0.86 4.84
N GLU A 38 -13.46 0.90 5.46
CA GLU A 38 -14.36 -0.26 5.55
C GLU A 38 -14.78 -0.80 4.16
N ILE A 39 -14.94 0.10 3.18
CA ILE A 39 -15.23 -0.31 1.80
C ILE A 39 -14.08 -1.09 1.17
N ASP A 40 -12.83 -0.76 1.52
CA ASP A 40 -11.67 -1.51 1.04
C ASP A 40 -11.78 -2.95 1.58
N GLU A 41 -11.96 -3.09 2.89
CA GLU A 41 -12.06 -4.38 3.56
C GLU A 41 -13.11 -5.29 2.94
N LYS A 42 -14.31 -4.77 2.68
CA LYS A 42 -15.38 -5.53 2.01
C LYS A 42 -14.96 -6.03 0.62
N ILE A 43 -14.33 -5.17 -0.20
CA ILE A 43 -13.92 -5.54 -1.56
C ILE A 43 -12.80 -6.59 -1.54
N TYR A 44 -11.81 -6.44 -0.66
CA TYR A 44 -10.73 -7.44 -0.54
C TYR A 44 -11.25 -8.77 0.03
N GLN A 45 -12.15 -8.76 1.01
CA GLN A 45 -12.76 -9.97 1.57
C GLN A 45 -13.59 -10.74 0.52
N GLN A 46 -14.29 -10.06 -0.38
CA GLN A 46 -14.99 -10.71 -1.50
C GLN A 46 -14.05 -11.49 -2.43
N GLN A 47 -12.75 -11.17 -2.41
CA GLN A 47 -11.71 -11.88 -3.17
C GLN A 47 -10.94 -12.89 -2.31
N ASN A 48 -11.40 -13.18 -1.09
CA ASN A 48 -10.70 -13.99 -0.08
C ASN A 48 -9.32 -13.43 0.31
N ILE A 49 -9.14 -12.11 0.21
CA ILE A 49 -7.91 -11.43 0.61
C ILE A 49 -8.13 -10.76 1.96
N HIS A 50 -7.43 -11.24 2.99
CA HIS A 50 -7.44 -10.65 4.32
C HIS A 50 -6.26 -9.68 4.47
N GLY A 51 -6.55 -8.41 4.74
CA GLY A 51 -5.56 -7.35 4.92
C GLY A 51 -5.43 -6.90 6.37
N ILE A 52 -4.40 -6.10 6.64
CA ILE A 52 -4.17 -5.45 7.93
C ILE A 52 -4.97 -4.15 7.95
N VAL A 53 -5.96 -4.07 8.84
CA VAL A 53 -6.79 -2.87 9.00
C VAL A 53 -5.99 -1.76 9.68
N VAL A 54 -5.89 -0.62 9.01
CA VAL A 54 -5.36 0.62 9.54
C VAL A 54 -6.55 1.48 10.00
N PRO A 55 -6.70 1.76 11.30
CA PRO A 55 -7.92 2.41 11.78
C PRO A 55 -8.16 3.78 11.15
N THR A 56 -9.36 3.97 10.60
CA THR A 56 -9.79 5.16 9.84
C THR A 56 -9.73 6.43 10.68
N THR A 57 -10.09 6.33 11.97
CA THR A 57 -10.17 7.41 12.95
C THR A 57 -8.82 8.00 13.33
N LEU A 58 -7.72 7.33 13.01
CA LEU A 58 -6.38 7.81 13.33
C LEU A 58 -6.01 9.02 12.48
N SER A 59 -5.37 10.01 13.12
CA SER A 59 -4.72 11.11 12.42
C SER A 59 -3.60 10.59 11.52
N SER A 60 -3.20 11.38 10.52
CA SER A 60 -2.14 10.99 9.58
C SER A 60 -0.84 10.62 10.29
N TYR A 61 -0.48 11.32 11.38
CA TYR A 61 0.70 11.00 12.19
C TYR A 61 0.57 9.65 12.91
N LYS A 62 -0.60 9.34 13.50
CA LYS A 62 -0.82 8.05 14.15
C LYS A 62 -0.83 6.90 13.13
N LYS A 63 -1.39 7.11 11.92
CA LYS A 63 -1.30 6.15 10.81
C LYS A 63 0.15 5.91 10.38
N TYR A 64 0.95 6.97 10.26
CA TYR A 64 2.39 6.84 9.99
C TYR A 64 3.10 5.99 11.05
N GLN A 65 2.85 6.25 12.34
CA GLN A 65 3.48 5.49 13.43
C GLN A 65 3.04 4.02 13.42
N PHE A 66 1.75 3.75 13.16
CA PHE A 66 1.23 2.40 13.01
C PHE A 66 1.91 1.66 11.85
N LEU A 67 1.96 2.26 10.66
CA LEU A 67 2.60 1.67 9.48
C LEU A 67 4.09 1.45 9.72
N LYS A 68 4.79 2.42 10.30
CA LYS A 68 6.21 2.27 10.65
C LYS A 68 6.44 1.09 11.60
N LYS A 69 5.57 0.91 12.61
CA LYS A 69 5.64 -0.24 13.52
C LYS A 69 5.41 -1.54 12.77
N GLN A 70 4.32 -1.65 12.01
CA GLN A 70 4.00 -2.86 11.24
C GLN A 70 5.09 -3.22 10.22
N PHE A 71 5.64 -2.23 9.52
CA PHE A 71 6.69 -2.44 8.54
C PHE A 71 7.99 -2.94 9.18
N ALA A 72 8.33 -2.42 10.37
CA ALA A 72 9.49 -2.89 11.13
C ALA A 72 9.28 -4.29 11.71
N GLU A 73 8.08 -4.62 12.19
CA GLU A 73 7.78 -5.94 12.77
C GLU A 73 7.77 -7.05 11.70
N GLN A 74 7.16 -6.78 10.54
CA GLN A 74 7.02 -7.79 9.49
C GLN A 74 8.24 -7.94 8.59
N GLN A 75 9.16 -6.94 8.61
CA GLN A 75 10.39 -6.91 7.81
C GLN A 75 10.09 -7.06 6.31
N PHE A 76 9.39 -6.09 5.73
CA PHE A 76 9.08 -6.10 4.29
C PHE A 76 10.30 -5.79 3.42
N ASP A 77 10.42 -6.52 2.31
CA ASP A 77 11.47 -6.32 1.31
C ASP A 77 11.18 -5.11 0.41
N CYS A 78 9.91 -4.80 0.18
CA CYS A 78 9.48 -3.62 -0.55
C CYS A 78 8.05 -3.20 -0.21
N LEU A 79 7.75 -1.93 -0.50
CA LEU A 79 6.40 -1.36 -0.51
C LEU A 79 6.00 -1.09 -1.96
N ILE A 80 4.81 -1.53 -2.36
CA ILE A 80 4.20 -1.18 -3.64
C ILE A 80 2.90 -0.44 -3.36
N THR A 81 2.76 0.77 -3.92
CA THR A 81 1.56 1.59 -3.72
C THR A 81 0.88 1.91 -5.04
N PHE A 82 -0.44 1.71 -5.09
CA PHE A 82 -1.28 1.88 -6.27
C PHE A 82 -1.99 3.25 -6.29
N GLY A 83 -1.50 4.23 -5.53
CA GLY A 83 -2.11 5.56 -5.44
C GLY A 83 -3.05 5.73 -4.24
N GLY A 84 -3.74 6.86 -4.18
CA GLY A 84 -4.54 7.29 -3.03
C GLY A 84 -3.75 8.06 -1.96
N LYS A 85 -4.44 8.93 -1.20
CA LYS A 85 -3.79 9.83 -0.21
C LYS A 85 -2.98 9.09 0.86
N VAL A 86 -3.45 7.90 1.26
CA VAL A 86 -2.81 7.07 2.30
C VAL A 86 -1.48 6.47 1.85
N SER A 87 -1.28 6.29 0.53
CA SER A 87 -0.05 5.77 -0.05
C SER A 87 1.15 6.68 0.19
N PHE A 88 0.93 8.00 0.26
CA PHE A 88 1.99 8.93 0.64
C PHE A 88 2.46 8.72 2.09
N ILE A 89 1.52 8.54 3.03
CA ILE A 89 1.85 8.29 4.44
C ILE A 89 2.67 7.01 4.59
N ALA A 90 2.30 5.95 3.86
CA ALA A 90 3.04 4.70 3.84
C ALA A 90 4.41 4.83 3.16
N THR A 91 4.51 5.61 2.09
CA THR A 91 5.78 5.93 1.43
C THR A 91 6.74 6.58 2.44
N LEU A 92 6.26 7.54 3.24
CA LEU A 92 7.06 8.16 4.30
C LEU A 92 7.52 7.13 5.36
N ALA A 93 6.64 6.21 5.76
CA ALA A 93 6.97 5.15 6.72
C ALA A 93 8.04 4.17 6.17
N ALA A 94 7.87 3.73 4.92
CA ALA A 94 8.83 2.86 4.22
C ALA A 94 10.19 3.56 4.05
N LYS A 95 10.20 4.83 3.63
CA LYS A 95 11.41 5.64 3.51
C LYS A 95 12.17 5.71 4.84
N LYS A 96 11.48 5.94 5.97
CA LYS A 96 12.12 6.01 7.29
C LYS A 96 12.85 4.71 7.65
N LEU A 97 12.32 3.57 7.20
CA LEU A 97 12.88 2.23 7.41
C LEU A 97 13.80 1.78 6.28
N LYS A 98 14.09 2.64 5.28
CA LYS A 98 14.87 2.32 4.08
C LYS A 98 14.30 1.15 3.26
N ILE A 99 12.99 0.92 3.35
CA ILE A 99 12.29 -0.08 2.54
C ILE A 99 12.12 0.50 1.13
N PRO A 100 12.56 -0.20 0.06
CA PRO A 100 12.35 0.18 -1.32
C PRO A 100 10.87 0.43 -1.65
N VAL A 101 10.57 1.55 -2.30
CA VAL A 101 9.20 1.92 -2.70
C VAL A 101 9.05 1.83 -4.21
N TYR A 102 7.96 1.21 -4.66
CA TYR A 102 7.52 1.17 -6.04
C TYR A 102 6.14 1.79 -6.14
N LEU A 103 5.93 2.64 -7.14
CA LEU A 103 4.65 3.28 -7.37
C LEU A 103 3.96 2.63 -8.57
N CYS A 104 2.64 2.56 -8.54
CA CYS A 104 1.83 2.25 -9.71
C CYS A 104 0.82 3.37 -9.88
N GLU A 105 0.91 4.09 -11.00
CA GLU A 105 -0.04 5.12 -11.40
C GLU A 105 -0.88 4.58 -12.57
N GLN A 106 -2.20 4.52 -12.38
CA GLN A 106 -3.12 4.03 -13.41
C GLN A 106 -3.55 5.13 -14.37
N ASN A 107 -3.48 6.38 -13.91
CA ASN A 107 -3.94 7.52 -14.66
C ASN A 107 -2.84 8.05 -15.58
N VAL A 108 -3.23 8.66 -16.69
CA VAL A 108 -2.28 9.36 -17.59
C VAL A 108 -1.60 10.53 -16.87
N VAL A 109 -2.31 11.17 -15.93
CA VAL A 109 -1.81 12.27 -15.11
C VAL A 109 -1.61 11.79 -13.69
N PHE A 110 -0.44 12.05 -13.13
CA PHE A 110 -0.10 11.66 -11.76
C PHE A 110 -1.05 12.28 -10.74
N GLY A 111 -1.55 11.44 -9.83
CA GLY A 111 -2.20 11.90 -8.63
C GLY A 111 -1.21 12.60 -7.69
N LYS A 112 -1.67 13.62 -6.94
CA LYS A 112 -0.82 14.41 -6.03
C LYS A 112 -0.03 13.55 -5.03
N ALA A 113 -0.61 12.45 -4.55
CA ALA A 113 0.07 11.52 -3.65
C ALA A 113 1.27 10.84 -4.33
N ASN A 114 1.07 10.31 -5.53
CA ASN A 114 2.14 9.67 -6.30
C ASN A 114 3.20 10.70 -6.72
N GLN A 115 2.78 11.90 -7.14
CA GLN A 115 3.68 13.00 -7.47
C GLN A 115 4.62 13.35 -6.31
N CYS A 116 4.09 13.45 -5.08
CA CYS A 116 4.90 13.68 -3.89
C CYS A 116 5.78 12.47 -3.52
N SER A 117 5.37 11.25 -3.86
CA SER A 117 6.13 10.01 -3.61
C SER A 117 7.23 9.73 -4.63
N LEU A 118 7.24 10.37 -5.80
CA LEU A 118 8.19 10.11 -6.90
C LEU A 118 9.65 10.16 -6.46
N ILE A 119 10.01 11.16 -5.65
CA ILE A 119 11.39 11.36 -5.16
C ILE A 119 11.88 10.22 -4.24
N PHE A 120 10.99 9.33 -3.81
CA PHE A 120 11.31 8.17 -2.97
C PHE A 120 11.15 6.84 -3.71
N ALA A 121 10.61 6.86 -4.93
CA ALA A 121 10.33 5.67 -5.70
C ALA A 121 11.61 5.14 -6.38
N LYS A 122 11.83 3.83 -6.32
CA LYS A 122 12.84 3.15 -7.14
C LYS A 122 12.38 3.01 -8.59
N LYS A 123 11.07 2.85 -8.80
CA LYS A 123 10.44 2.73 -10.12
C LYS A 123 8.95 3.09 -10.01
N VAL A 124 8.39 3.52 -11.14
CA VAL A 124 6.96 3.76 -11.38
C VAL A 124 6.48 2.84 -12.48
#